data_AF-A0A7S0BAA7-F1
#
_entry.id   AF-A0A7S0BAA7-F1
#
_cell.length_a   1.000
_cell.length_b   1.000
_cell.length_c   1.000
_cell.angle_alpha   90.00
_cell.angle_beta   90.00
_cell.angle_gamma   90.00
#
_symmetry.space_group_name_H-M   'P 1'
#
loop_
_entity.id
_entity.type
_entity.pdbx_description
1 polymer ?
#
loop_
_entity_poly.entity_id
_entity_poly.type
_entity_poly.pdbx_seq_one_letter_code
_entity_poly.pdbx_strand_id
1 'polypeptide(L)'
;ARPVDVGCTGQRPPRIAWPSGLADEATVLPDASILERIGGPSVLRAAVDTMFDQSLWTSPVGVALDASPAFIPALRSLYAEETATLFAAADVGGQDVQAALDKMADGHRAWTLGDADFDTLAEHLGAALTKLGVGEAIVKEALARFRLFRAQVTEGYWTRAALARRSDSPAWRSQVLASTAASGRAAGFSAALAKLLANCPPLELGEAPA
;
A
#
# COMPACT_ATOMS: atom_id res chain seq x y z
N ALA A 1 -13.77 30.30 -55.51
CA ALA A 1 -13.63 29.44 -54.33
C ALA A 1 -13.89 28.00 -54.76
N ARG A 2 -12.89 27.13 -54.67
CA ARG A 2 -13.00 25.69 -54.92
C ARG A 2 -12.95 24.97 -53.55
N PRO A 3 -13.74 23.91 -53.32
CA PRO A 3 -13.71 23.21 -52.05
C PRO A 3 -12.41 22.40 -51.93
N VAL A 4 -11.83 22.42 -50.73
CA VAL A 4 -10.63 21.64 -50.39
C VAL A 4 -11.12 20.29 -49.88
N ASP A 5 -10.86 19.23 -50.65
CA ASP A 5 -11.08 17.85 -50.23
C ASP A 5 -10.10 17.50 -49.10
N VAL A 6 -10.62 17.31 -47.89
CA VAL A 6 -9.86 16.76 -46.77
C VAL A 6 -9.99 15.24 -46.85
N GLY A 7 -9.07 14.63 -47.60
CA GLY A 7 -8.92 13.18 -47.64
C GLY A 7 -8.45 12.67 -46.28
N CYS A 8 -9.38 12.16 -45.46
CA CYS A 8 -9.08 11.34 -44.30
C CYS A 8 -8.53 9.99 -44.76
N THR A 9 -7.23 9.91 -45.05
CA THR A 9 -6.55 8.63 -45.22
C THR A 9 -6.42 7.96 -43.85
N GLY A 10 -7.27 6.97 -43.60
CA GLY A 10 -7.25 6.11 -42.42
C GLY A 10 -6.02 5.20 -42.38
N GLN A 11 -4.82 5.77 -42.26
CA GLN A 11 -3.61 5.03 -41.95
C GLN A 11 -3.59 4.75 -40.44
N ARG A 12 -4.03 3.55 -40.06
CA ARG A 12 -3.71 2.98 -38.75
C ARG A 12 -2.18 3.01 -38.57
N PRO A 13 -1.66 3.45 -37.41
CA PRO A 13 -0.24 3.28 -37.12
C PRO A 13 0.10 1.79 -37.20
N PRO A 14 1.32 1.43 -37.65
CA PRO A 14 1.74 0.03 -37.70
C PRO A 14 1.63 -0.57 -36.30
N ARG A 15 0.86 -1.65 -36.18
CA ARG A 15 0.91 -2.51 -34.99
C ARG A 15 2.36 -3.01 -34.91
N ILE A 16 3.07 -2.61 -33.85
CA ILE A 16 4.31 -3.27 -33.48
C ILE A 16 3.93 -4.73 -33.23
N ALA A 17 4.36 -5.61 -34.12
CA ALA A 17 4.18 -7.04 -33.98
C ALA A 17 5.13 -7.50 -32.88
N TRP A 18 4.60 -7.74 -31.69
CA TRP A 18 5.31 -8.51 -30.68
C TRP A 18 5.54 -9.92 -31.24
N PRO A 19 6.77 -10.48 -31.17
CA PRO A 19 7.03 -11.83 -31.64
C PRO A 19 6.13 -12.80 -30.87
N SER A 20 5.12 -13.32 -31.57
CA SER A 20 4.25 -14.39 -31.11
C SER A 20 5.01 -15.69 -31.28
N GLY A 21 5.71 -16.10 -30.22
CA GLY A 21 6.48 -17.34 -30.25
C GLY A 21 7.60 -17.35 -29.21
N LEU A 22 7.24 -17.38 -27.93
CA LEU A 22 8.07 -17.82 -26.80
C LEU A 22 7.14 -18.08 -25.61
N ALA A 23 6.11 -18.90 -25.84
CA ALA A 23 5.45 -19.65 -24.77
C ALA A 23 5.82 -21.12 -24.99
N ASP A 24 7.13 -21.37 -25.06
CA ASP A 24 7.65 -22.70 -24.78
C ASP A 24 7.68 -22.81 -23.26
N GLU A 25 7.19 -23.94 -22.74
CA GLU A 25 7.21 -24.28 -21.32
C GLU A 25 8.49 -23.79 -20.66
N ALA A 26 8.36 -22.74 -19.83
CA ALA A 26 9.45 -22.33 -18.98
C ALA A 26 9.80 -23.54 -18.12
N THR A 27 10.91 -24.21 -18.45
CA THR A 27 11.61 -25.13 -17.55
C THR A 27 11.79 -24.36 -16.25
N VAL A 28 10.89 -24.63 -15.30
CA VAL A 28 10.96 -24.12 -13.94
C VAL A 28 12.26 -24.71 -13.40
N LEU A 29 13.33 -23.91 -13.38
CA LEU A 29 14.53 -24.24 -12.64
C LEU A 29 14.10 -24.24 -11.17
N PRO A 30 14.00 -25.41 -10.51
CA PRO A 30 13.41 -25.52 -9.18
C PRO A 30 14.23 -24.80 -8.10
N ASP A 31 15.46 -24.37 -8.44
CA ASP A 31 16.38 -23.68 -7.56
C ASP A 31 16.48 -22.17 -7.82
N ALA A 32 15.79 -21.64 -8.84
CA ALA A 32 15.82 -20.21 -9.13
C ALA A 32 14.96 -19.43 -8.11
N SER A 33 15.50 -18.30 -7.64
CA SER A 33 14.81 -17.41 -6.71
C SER A 33 13.53 -16.84 -7.33
N ILE A 34 12.60 -16.36 -6.47
CA ILE A 34 11.38 -15.68 -6.94
C ILE A 34 11.77 -14.48 -7.82
N LEU A 35 12.83 -13.76 -7.45
CA LEU A 35 13.32 -12.60 -8.19
C LEU A 35 13.72 -12.97 -9.62
N GLU A 36 14.49 -14.05 -9.81
CA GLU A 36 14.89 -14.53 -11.13
C GLU A 36 13.68 -15.00 -11.95
N ARG A 37 12.76 -15.73 -11.31
CA ARG A 37 11.53 -16.25 -11.96
C ARG A 37 10.58 -15.14 -12.41
N ILE A 38 10.59 -13.97 -11.77
CA ILE A 38 9.83 -12.79 -12.19
C ILE A 38 10.48 -12.10 -13.42
N GLY A 39 11.77 -12.35 -13.69
CA GLY A 39 12.53 -11.66 -14.74
C GLY A 39 13.58 -10.68 -14.19
N GLY A 40 13.89 -10.78 -12.89
CA GLY A 40 14.99 -10.06 -12.24
C GLY A 40 14.63 -8.67 -11.69
N PRO A 41 15.65 -7.94 -11.19
CA PRO A 41 15.45 -6.65 -10.50
C PRO A 41 14.78 -5.57 -11.35
N SER A 42 15.01 -5.55 -12.66
CA SER A 42 14.44 -4.55 -13.56
C SER A 42 12.92 -4.71 -13.71
N VAL A 43 12.43 -5.94 -13.85
CA VAL A 43 10.99 -6.24 -13.92
C VAL A 43 10.33 -5.93 -12.59
N LEU A 44 10.94 -6.32 -11.46
CA LEU A 44 10.44 -5.98 -10.14
C LEU A 44 10.37 -4.46 -9.92
N ARG A 45 11.42 -3.73 -10.32
CA ARG A 45 11.43 -2.26 -10.23
C ARG A 45 10.28 -1.65 -11.02
N ALA A 46 10.08 -2.08 -12.26
CA ALA A 46 8.96 -1.63 -13.09
C ALA A 46 7.60 -1.97 -12.47
N ALA A 47 7.48 -3.14 -11.83
CA ALA A 47 6.27 -3.54 -11.12
C ALA A 47 5.99 -2.66 -9.89
N VAL A 48 7.01 -2.37 -9.08
CA VAL A 48 6.92 -1.45 -7.93
C VAL A 48 6.57 -0.03 -8.39
N ASP A 49 7.19 0.45 -9.46
CA ASP A 49 6.88 1.77 -10.01
C ASP A 49 5.41 1.84 -10.48
N THR A 50 4.92 0.79 -11.15
CA THR A 50 3.51 0.69 -11.56
C THR A 50 2.56 0.57 -10.36
N MET A 51 2.94 -0.17 -9.32
CA MET A 51 2.18 -0.29 -8.07
C MET A 51 1.98 1.08 -7.42
N PHE A 52 3.04 1.89 -7.32
CA PHE A 52 2.94 3.25 -6.78
C PHE A 52 2.14 4.17 -7.70
N ASP A 53 2.33 4.09 -9.02
CA ASP A 53 1.52 4.87 -9.96
C ASP A 53 0.03 4.59 -9.75
N GLN A 54 -0.37 3.32 -9.67
CA GLN A 54 -1.77 2.95 -9.41
C GLN A 54 -2.25 3.47 -8.06
N SER A 55 -1.46 3.25 -6.99
CA SER A 55 -1.84 3.61 -5.62
C SER A 55 -2.07 5.11 -5.42
N LEU A 56 -1.35 5.95 -6.17
CA LEU A 56 -1.55 7.41 -6.14
C LEU A 56 -2.89 7.85 -6.72
N TRP A 57 -3.47 7.08 -7.65
CA TRP A 57 -4.69 7.48 -8.37
C TRP A 57 -5.96 6.76 -7.91
N THR A 58 -5.87 5.62 -7.21
CA THR A 58 -7.03 4.74 -7.00
C THR A 58 -7.35 4.40 -5.54
N SER A 59 -6.50 4.79 -4.58
CA SER A 59 -6.56 4.26 -3.21
C SER A 59 -6.53 5.35 -2.13
N PRO A 60 -7.11 5.11 -0.93
CA PRO A 60 -6.83 5.91 0.27
C PRO A 60 -5.32 6.05 0.57
N VAL A 61 -4.52 5.07 0.13
CA VAL A 61 -3.05 5.14 0.11
C VAL A 61 -2.56 6.42 -0.57
N GLY A 62 -3.20 6.84 -1.67
CA GLY A 62 -2.87 8.06 -2.41
C GLY A 62 -3.00 9.31 -1.54
N VAL A 63 -3.99 9.40 -0.65
CA VAL A 63 -4.14 10.53 0.28
C VAL A 63 -2.99 10.58 1.30
N ALA A 64 -2.56 9.42 1.80
CA ALA A 64 -1.40 9.35 2.68
C ALA A 64 -0.12 9.73 1.94
N LEU A 65 0.09 9.22 0.72
CA LEU A 65 1.25 9.50 -0.14
C LEU A 65 1.34 10.97 -0.59
N ASP A 66 0.19 11.57 -0.93
CA ASP A 66 0.10 12.97 -1.36
C ASP A 66 0.37 13.98 -0.24
N ALA A 67 0.26 13.57 1.03
CA ALA A 67 0.68 14.40 2.15
C ALA A 67 2.20 14.62 2.19
N SER A 68 2.98 13.83 1.45
CA SER A 68 4.45 13.85 1.46
C SER A 68 5.06 13.46 0.11
N PRO A 69 4.79 14.22 -0.97
CA PRO A 69 5.15 13.83 -2.34
C PRO A 69 6.67 13.76 -2.57
N ALA A 70 7.44 14.56 -1.83
CA ALA A 70 8.90 14.55 -1.88
C ALA A 70 9.52 13.20 -1.44
N PHE A 71 8.79 12.39 -0.68
CA PHE A 71 9.26 11.11 -0.17
C PHE A 71 8.90 9.93 -1.07
N ILE A 72 8.01 10.12 -2.06
CA ILE A 72 7.58 9.06 -2.98
C ILE A 72 8.76 8.42 -3.73
N PRO A 73 9.74 9.18 -4.28
CA PRO A 73 10.89 8.56 -4.97
C PRO A 73 11.73 7.66 -4.04
N ALA A 74 11.92 8.09 -2.79
CA ALA A 74 12.66 7.30 -1.79
C ALA A 74 11.89 6.04 -1.41
N LEU A 75 10.57 6.15 -1.26
CA LEU A 75 9.71 5.01 -0.93
C LEU A 75 9.69 3.98 -2.07
N ARG A 76 9.62 4.42 -3.33
CA ARG A 76 9.74 3.53 -4.51
C ARG A 76 11.05 2.75 -4.49
N SER A 77 12.16 3.42 -4.19
CA SER A 77 13.46 2.75 -4.08
C SER A 77 13.54 1.77 -2.92
N LEU A 78 13.03 2.15 -1.75
CA LEU A 78 12.92 1.24 -0.61
C LEU A 78 12.13 -0.03 -0.99
N TYR A 79 10.94 0.11 -1.57
CA TYR A 79 10.15 -1.06 -1.97
C TYR A 79 10.84 -1.90 -3.03
N ALA A 80 11.49 -1.28 -4.03
CA ALA A 80 12.20 -2.03 -5.07
C ALA A 80 13.38 -2.83 -4.51
N GLU A 81 14.20 -2.20 -3.66
CA GLU A 81 15.40 -2.80 -3.08
C GLU A 81 15.06 -3.89 -2.07
N GLU A 82 14.18 -3.59 -1.12
CA GLU A 82 13.87 -4.53 -0.04
C GLU A 82 12.97 -5.68 -0.51
N THR A 83 12.06 -5.44 -1.48
CA THR A 83 11.32 -6.54 -2.11
C THR A 83 12.26 -7.43 -2.94
N ALA A 84 13.27 -6.86 -3.61
CA ALA A 84 14.26 -7.66 -4.34
C ALA A 84 15.04 -8.57 -3.39
N THR A 85 15.52 -8.03 -2.26
CA THR A 85 16.17 -8.81 -1.20
C THR A 85 15.28 -9.93 -0.71
N LEU A 86 14.02 -9.62 -0.43
CA LEU A 86 13.05 -10.60 0.06
C LEU A 86 12.74 -11.70 -0.97
N PHE A 87 12.73 -11.37 -2.26
CA PHE A 87 12.44 -12.32 -3.35
C PHE A 87 13.67 -13.13 -3.79
N ALA A 88 14.88 -12.60 -3.56
CA ALA A 88 16.13 -13.31 -3.80
C ALA A 88 16.47 -14.30 -2.67
N ALA A 89 16.00 -14.03 -1.44
CA ALA A 89 16.36 -14.82 -0.27
C ALA A 89 15.80 -16.26 -0.31
N ALA A 90 16.71 -17.23 -0.26
CA ALA A 90 16.38 -18.65 -0.10
C ALA A 90 15.78 -18.95 1.29
N ASP A 91 16.31 -18.33 2.35
CA ASP A 91 15.82 -18.44 3.71
C ASP A 91 15.12 -17.14 4.15
N VAL A 92 13.85 -17.25 4.54
CA VAL A 92 13.03 -16.14 5.03
C VAL A 92 13.45 -15.68 6.43
N GLY A 93 14.12 -16.52 7.21
CA GLY A 93 14.67 -16.18 8.52
C GLY A 93 16.08 -15.59 8.48
N GLY A 94 16.67 -15.42 7.29
CA GLY A 94 18.04 -14.96 7.11
C GLY A 94 18.27 -13.51 7.56
N GLN A 95 19.52 -13.18 7.88
CA GLN A 95 19.91 -11.83 8.34
C GLN A 95 19.57 -10.74 7.32
N ASP A 96 19.72 -11.02 6.02
CA ASP A 96 19.40 -10.06 4.96
C ASP A 96 17.90 -9.76 4.90
N VAL A 97 17.04 -10.78 5.13
CA VAL A 97 15.59 -10.59 5.20
C VAL A 97 15.23 -9.77 6.42
N GLN A 98 15.82 -10.07 7.58
CA GLN A 98 15.57 -9.28 8.79
C GLN A 98 15.99 -7.81 8.60
N ALA A 99 17.15 -7.55 7.99
CA ALA A 99 17.59 -6.20 7.69
C ALA A 99 16.64 -5.47 6.72
N ALA A 100 16.09 -6.18 5.74
CA ALA A 100 15.09 -5.64 4.82
C ALA A 100 13.78 -5.28 5.53
N LEU A 101 13.31 -6.14 6.45
CA LEU A 101 12.15 -5.85 7.31
C LEU A 101 12.41 -4.61 8.17
N ASP A 102 13.56 -4.51 8.82
CA ASP A 102 13.90 -3.38 9.70
C ASP A 102 13.93 -2.04 8.92
N LYS A 103 14.55 -2.03 7.74
CA LYS A 103 14.54 -0.84 6.86
C LYS A 103 13.12 -0.49 6.39
N MET A 104 12.29 -1.49 6.10
CA MET A 104 10.90 -1.27 5.74
C MET A 104 10.14 -0.59 6.88
N ALA A 105 10.37 -1.02 8.13
CA ALA A 105 9.79 -0.40 9.32
C ALA A 105 10.27 1.04 9.50
N ASP A 106 11.57 1.29 9.34
CA ASP A 106 12.15 2.63 9.45
C ASP A 106 11.56 3.60 8.41
N GLY A 107 11.43 3.15 7.15
CA GLY A 107 10.84 3.95 6.07
C GLY A 107 9.36 4.28 6.30
N HIS A 108 8.63 3.42 7.01
CA HIS A 108 7.20 3.59 7.29
C HIS A 108 6.89 4.22 8.66
N ARG A 109 7.90 4.50 9.49
CA ARG A 109 7.69 5.08 10.85
C ARG A 109 6.85 6.35 10.84
N ALA A 110 7.03 7.22 9.83
CA ALA A 110 6.28 8.47 9.70
C ALA A 110 4.83 8.28 9.18
N TRP A 111 4.48 7.09 8.68
CA TRP A 111 3.30 6.84 7.85
C TRP A 111 2.17 6.12 8.57
N THR A 112 0.92 6.48 8.27
CA THR A 112 -0.29 5.93 8.88
C THR A 112 -1.00 4.96 7.95
N LEU A 113 -0.26 4.08 7.27
CA LEU A 113 -0.86 3.05 6.43
C LEU A 113 -1.44 1.94 7.30
N GLY A 114 -2.73 1.66 7.14
CA GLY A 114 -3.41 0.55 7.80
C GLY A 114 -3.34 -0.75 7.00
N ASP A 115 -3.98 -1.79 7.52
CA ASP A 115 -4.04 -3.10 6.86
C ASP A 115 -4.69 -3.05 5.47
N ALA A 116 -5.78 -2.29 5.32
CA ALA A 116 -6.46 -2.12 4.03
C ALA A 116 -5.59 -1.39 3.00
N ASP A 117 -4.75 -0.44 3.46
CA ASP A 117 -3.81 0.27 2.61
C ASP A 117 -2.72 -0.68 2.09
N PHE A 118 -2.20 -1.53 2.97
CA PHE A 118 -1.25 -2.57 2.59
C PHE A 118 -1.85 -3.60 1.63
N ASP A 119 -3.08 -4.04 1.85
CA ASP A 119 -3.76 -4.95 0.93
C ASP A 119 -3.91 -4.34 -0.46
N THR A 120 -4.25 -3.04 -0.53
CA THR A 120 -4.33 -2.32 -1.80
C THR A 120 -2.96 -2.26 -2.51
N LEU A 121 -1.87 -2.02 -1.77
CA LEU A 121 -0.51 -2.07 -2.32
C LEU A 121 -0.19 -3.46 -2.89
N ALA A 122 -0.53 -4.53 -2.16
CA ALA A 122 -0.29 -5.90 -2.61
C ALA A 122 -1.13 -6.25 -3.85
N GLU A 123 -2.38 -5.79 -3.94
CA GLU A 123 -3.23 -5.95 -5.12
C GLU A 123 -2.64 -5.25 -6.35
N HIS A 124 -2.20 -4.00 -6.20
CA HIS A 124 -1.55 -3.25 -7.27
C HIS A 124 -0.23 -3.89 -7.72
N LEU A 125 0.58 -4.41 -6.79
CA LEU A 125 1.79 -5.16 -7.13
C LEU A 125 1.47 -6.42 -7.94
N GLY A 126 0.45 -7.17 -7.52
CA GLY A 126 0.00 -8.37 -8.23
C GLY A 126 -0.45 -8.04 -9.65
N ALA A 127 -1.29 -7.03 -9.80
CA ALA A 127 -1.75 -6.56 -11.10
C ALA A 127 -0.60 -6.07 -12.00
N ALA A 128 0.39 -5.38 -11.42
CA ALA A 128 1.57 -4.91 -12.15
C ALA A 128 2.42 -6.09 -12.67
N LEU A 129 2.69 -7.10 -11.83
CA LEU A 129 3.44 -8.29 -12.23
C LEU A 129 2.69 -9.07 -13.34
N THR A 130 1.38 -9.27 -13.20
CA THR A 130 0.57 -9.90 -14.24
C THR A 130 0.62 -9.12 -15.56
N LYS A 131 0.54 -7.78 -15.51
CA LYS A 131 0.64 -6.93 -16.70
C LYS A 131 2.00 -7.03 -17.40
N LEU A 132 3.06 -7.30 -16.65
CA LEU A 132 4.41 -7.54 -17.17
C LEU A 132 4.62 -8.97 -17.69
N GLY A 133 3.58 -9.81 -17.66
CA GLY A 133 3.61 -11.17 -18.21
C GLY A 133 4.08 -12.25 -17.23
N VAL A 134 4.18 -11.93 -15.94
CA VAL A 134 4.55 -12.92 -14.91
C VAL A 134 3.40 -13.91 -14.72
N GLY A 135 3.71 -15.21 -14.73
CA GLY A 135 2.72 -16.27 -14.57
C GLY A 135 2.04 -16.25 -13.20
N GLU A 136 0.74 -16.59 -13.15
CA GLU A 136 -0.11 -16.50 -11.96
C GLU A 136 0.47 -17.21 -10.73
N ALA A 137 1.05 -18.41 -10.91
CA ALA A 137 1.68 -19.16 -9.82
C ALA A 137 2.84 -18.39 -9.16
N ILE A 138 3.68 -17.74 -9.99
CA ILE A 138 4.82 -16.93 -9.52
C ILE A 138 4.29 -15.66 -8.84
N VAL A 139 3.26 -15.02 -9.40
CA VAL A 139 2.63 -13.84 -8.76
C VAL A 139 2.08 -14.19 -7.38
N LYS A 140 1.37 -15.32 -7.24
CA LYS A 140 0.82 -15.76 -5.95
C LYS A 140 1.92 -15.98 -4.91
N GLU A 141 3.01 -16.62 -5.31
CA GLU A 141 4.18 -16.85 -4.45
C GLU A 141 4.87 -15.53 -4.05
N ALA A 142 5.08 -14.63 -5.02
CA ALA A 142 5.64 -13.30 -4.80
C ALA A 142 4.79 -12.49 -3.82
N LEU A 143 3.47 -12.50 -3.96
CA LEU A 143 2.55 -11.81 -3.04
C LEU A 143 2.52 -12.45 -1.66
N ALA A 144 2.64 -13.77 -1.54
CA ALA A 144 2.77 -14.43 -0.24
C ALA A 144 4.04 -13.96 0.47
N ARG A 145 5.14 -13.83 -0.26
CA ARG A 145 6.40 -13.32 0.27
C ARG A 145 6.32 -11.82 0.62
N PHE A 146 5.78 -10.99 -0.27
CA PHE A 146 5.60 -9.55 -0.07
C PHE A 146 4.81 -9.22 1.21
N ARG A 147 3.80 -10.04 1.55
CA ARG A 147 2.99 -9.88 2.77
C ARG A 147 3.80 -9.94 4.08
N LEU A 148 5.04 -10.39 4.06
CA LEU A 148 5.91 -10.34 5.24
C LEU A 148 6.21 -8.90 5.70
N PHE A 149 6.18 -7.92 4.80
CA PHE A 149 6.35 -6.51 5.16
C PHE A 149 5.15 -5.90 5.89
N ARG A 150 4.02 -6.61 5.99
CA ARG A 150 2.76 -6.03 6.49
C ARG A 150 2.93 -5.38 7.85
N ALA A 151 3.50 -6.09 8.81
CA ALA A 151 3.66 -5.59 10.17
C ALA A 151 4.51 -4.31 10.20
N GLN A 152 5.58 -4.28 9.42
CA GLN A 152 6.52 -3.15 9.35
C GLN A 152 5.88 -1.91 8.71
N VAL A 153 5.04 -2.13 7.68
CA VAL A 153 4.32 -1.05 6.99
C VAL A 153 3.19 -0.48 7.85
N THR A 154 2.48 -1.33 8.62
CA THR A 154 1.28 -0.92 9.37
C THR A 154 1.52 -0.52 10.83
N GLU A 155 2.71 -0.78 11.39
CA GLU A 155 3.05 -0.46 12.78
C GLU A 155 2.78 1.01 13.14
N GLY A 156 3.14 1.93 12.25
CA GLY A 156 2.94 3.37 12.44
C GLY A 156 1.47 3.78 12.57
N TYR A 157 0.54 3.04 11.95
CA TYR A 157 -0.89 3.23 12.12
C TYR A 157 -1.34 2.74 13.50
N TRP A 158 -0.95 1.52 13.89
CA TRP A 158 -1.36 0.92 15.15
C TRP A 158 -0.89 1.70 16.38
N THR A 159 0.37 2.15 16.37
CA THR A 159 0.93 2.96 17.45
C THR A 159 0.15 4.26 17.63
N ARG A 160 -0.16 4.96 16.53
CA ARG A 160 -0.93 6.22 16.58
C ARG A 160 -2.40 6.00 16.93
N ALA A 161 -3.03 4.95 16.38
CA ALA A 161 -4.39 4.58 16.74
C ALA A 161 -4.49 4.23 18.23
N ALA A 162 -3.50 3.53 18.79
CA ALA A 162 -3.43 3.24 20.22
C ALA A 162 -3.26 4.51 21.06
N LEU A 163 -2.39 5.45 20.64
CA LEU A 163 -2.22 6.73 21.32
C LEU A 163 -3.49 7.60 21.26
N ALA A 164 -4.17 7.64 20.10
CA ALA A 164 -5.43 8.33 19.91
C ALA A 164 -6.51 7.74 20.83
N ARG A 165 -6.65 6.41 20.86
CA ARG A 165 -7.57 5.71 21.79
C ARG A 165 -7.29 6.02 23.25
N ARG A 166 -6.02 6.12 23.66
CA ARG A 166 -5.63 6.51 25.03
C ARG A 166 -5.97 7.97 25.34
N SER A 167 -5.81 8.85 24.35
CA SER A 167 -6.11 10.28 24.48
C SER A 167 -7.61 10.58 24.42
N ASP A 168 -8.41 9.70 23.79
CA ASP A 168 -9.85 9.83 23.59
C ASP A 168 -10.67 9.53 24.85
N SER A 169 -10.38 10.29 25.91
CA SER A 169 -11.13 10.26 27.18
C SER A 169 -12.41 11.10 27.11
N PRO A 170 -13.44 10.79 27.92
CA PRO A 170 -14.65 11.64 28.04
C PRO A 170 -14.32 13.11 28.37
N ALA A 171 -13.26 13.35 29.14
CA ALA A 171 -12.77 14.68 29.48
C ALA A 171 -12.20 15.41 28.25
N TRP A 172 -11.34 14.73 27.47
CA TRP A 172 -10.80 15.28 26.22
C TRP A 172 -11.92 15.58 25.21
N ARG A 173 -12.88 14.66 25.02
CA ARG A 173 -14.05 14.88 24.15
C ARG A 173 -14.86 16.10 24.58
N SER A 174 -15.10 16.25 25.89
CA SER A 174 -15.82 17.41 26.44
C SER A 174 -15.08 18.73 26.19
N GLN A 175 -13.75 18.72 26.29
CA GLN A 175 -12.91 19.88 26.04
C GLN A 175 -12.88 20.26 24.55
N VAL A 176 -12.77 19.28 23.65
CA VAL A 176 -12.87 19.50 22.19
C VAL A 176 -14.23 20.10 21.84
N LEU A 177 -15.32 19.51 22.34
CA LEU A 177 -16.69 19.99 22.14
C LEU A 177 -16.92 21.40 22.66
N ALA A 178 -16.31 21.76 23.79
CA ALA A 178 -16.34 23.12 24.34
C ALA A 178 -15.49 24.10 23.53
N SER A 179 -14.39 23.65 22.92
CA SER A 179 -13.50 24.47 22.10
C SER A 179 -14.02 24.71 20.67
N THR A 180 -14.77 23.77 20.11
CA THR A 180 -15.54 23.98 18.88
C THR A 180 -16.76 24.84 19.22
N ALA A 181 -16.55 26.16 19.23
CA ALA A 181 -17.60 27.15 19.43
C ALA A 181 -18.64 27.07 18.29
N ALA A 182 -19.52 26.08 18.35
CA ALA A 182 -20.66 25.99 17.45
C ALA A 182 -21.80 26.82 18.07
N SER A 183 -22.01 28.04 17.59
CA SER A 183 -23.15 28.85 18.04
C SER A 183 -24.49 28.18 17.66
N GLY A 184 -25.46 28.26 18.58
CA GLY A 184 -26.80 27.70 18.38
C GLY A 184 -26.96 26.24 18.83
N ARG A 185 -27.80 25.47 18.12
CA ARG A 185 -28.25 24.12 18.54
C ARG A 185 -27.12 23.10 18.71
N ALA A 186 -26.00 23.28 18.00
CA ALA A 186 -24.85 22.40 18.07
C ALA A 186 -24.10 22.51 19.42
N ALA A 187 -23.90 23.71 19.98
CA ALA A 187 -23.37 23.84 21.35
C ALA A 187 -24.29 23.20 22.40
N GLY A 188 -25.61 23.34 22.24
CA GLY A 188 -26.59 22.70 23.13
C GLY A 188 -26.51 21.17 23.07
N PHE A 189 -26.39 20.60 21.87
CA PHE A 189 -26.20 19.16 21.67
C PHE A 189 -24.87 18.68 22.28
N SER A 190 -23.77 19.39 22.01
CA SER A 190 -22.44 19.09 22.55
C SER A 190 -22.42 19.06 24.08
N ALA A 191 -23.04 20.05 24.74
CA ALA A 191 -23.14 20.10 26.20
C ALA A 191 -24.01 18.97 26.77
N ALA A 192 -25.11 18.62 26.10
CA ALA A 192 -25.97 17.50 26.50
C ALA A 192 -25.27 16.15 26.33
N LEU A 193 -24.53 15.96 25.24
CA LEU A 193 -23.75 14.75 24.97
C LEU A 193 -22.61 14.59 25.98
N ALA A 194 -21.87 15.65 26.30
CA ALA A 194 -20.82 15.62 27.31
C ALA A 194 -21.37 15.19 28.69
N LYS A 195 -22.55 15.68 29.09
CA LYS A 195 -23.24 15.23 30.32
C LYS A 195 -23.64 13.76 30.27
N LEU A 196 -24.10 13.26 29.12
CA LEU A 196 -24.46 11.85 28.95
C LEU A 196 -23.23 10.95 29.05
N LEU A 197 -22.13 11.33 28.40
CA LEU A 197 -20.88 10.57 28.42
C LEU A 197 -20.21 10.58 29.79
N ALA A 198 -20.29 11.68 30.55
CA ALA A 198 -19.77 11.77 31.91
C ALA A 198 -20.52 10.87 32.92
N ASN A 199 -21.77 10.49 32.60
CA ASN A 199 -22.59 9.60 33.42
C ASN A 199 -22.66 8.17 32.87
N CYS A 200 -21.92 7.86 31.80
CA CYS A 200 -21.87 6.53 31.23
C CYS A 200 -20.89 5.69 32.06
N PRO A 201 -21.31 4.55 32.64
CA PRO A 201 -20.40 3.65 33.32
C PRO A 201 -19.33 3.15 32.34
N PRO A 202 -18.10 2.88 32.78
CA PRO A 202 -17.07 2.31 31.92
C PRO A 202 -17.60 1.00 31.32
N LEU A 203 -17.45 0.84 30.01
CA LEU A 203 -17.71 -0.42 29.33
C LEU A 203 -16.72 -1.44 29.91
N GLU A 204 -17.22 -2.39 30.70
CA GLU A 204 -16.43 -3.55 31.10
C GLU A 204 -16.12 -4.36 29.85
N LEU A 205 -14.91 -4.15 29.32
CA LEU A 205 -14.33 -4.99 28.30
C LEU A 205 -14.07 -6.33 28.99
N GLY A 206 -14.97 -7.29 28.78
CA GLY A 206 -14.78 -8.66 29.24
C GLY A 206 -13.40 -9.16 28.81
N GLU A 207 -12.68 -9.73 29.78
CA GLU A 207 -11.35 -10.30 29.57
C GLU A 207 -11.38 -11.26 28.38
N ALA A 208 -10.46 -11.05 27.43
CA ALA A 208 -10.28 -11.96 26.32
C ALA A 208 -9.89 -13.36 26.86
N PRO A 209 -10.49 -14.45 26.36
CA PRO A 209 -10.13 -15.79 26.80
C PRO A 209 -8.67 -16.09 26.44
N ALA A 210 -7.98 -16.70 27.42
CA ALA A 210 -6.57 -17.07 27.39
C ALA A 210 -6.22 -18.09 26.30
#